data_AF-A0A389MG43-F1
#
_entry.id   AF-A0A389MG43-F1
#
_cell.length_a   1.000
_cell.length_b   1.000
_cell.length_c   1.000
_cell.angle_alpha   90.00
_cell.angle_beta   90.00
_cell.angle_gamma   90.00
#
_symmetry.space_group_name_H-M   'P 1'
#
loop_
_entity.id
_entity.type
_entity.pdbx_description
1 polymer ?
#
loop_
_entity_poly.entity_id
_entity_poly.type
_entity_poly.pdbx_seq_one_letter_code
_entity_poly.pdbx_strand_id
1 'polypeptide(L)'
;MPASAVISKKIILPGGLTDAELELQVESEANQYIPFALDEVSLDFCVLGPSTTSVGDVEVLIAASRKEKLQDREGLADAAGLKPLVIDVESYASRLAVARLIENLPNGGEDAIVALFEIGALSTSMQVIRNDEVLYERDQAFGGAQLTQLIVRQYGFSAEEAESKKRKGDLPDDYGSHVLKPFVESLSQEVGRAIQFFFTSTTHNKIDSIMLAGGSSSLAGLPDAVTRQTSFPSMLVNPFMGIEMGPSIKDKKMHREAASYLTACGLALRRFLL
;
A
#
# COMPACT_ATOMS: atom_id res chain seq x y z
N MET A 1 3.44 -9.85 1.66
CA MET A 1 2.86 -9.93 3.01
C MET A 1 2.12 -8.65 3.32
N PRO A 2 0.87 -8.69 3.79
CA PRO A 2 0.18 -7.49 4.24
C PRO A 2 0.98 -6.78 5.33
N ALA A 3 0.97 -5.45 5.35
CA ALA A 3 1.69 -4.66 6.37
C ALA A 3 1.25 -5.06 7.80
N SER A 4 -0.04 -5.31 8.01
CA SER A 4 -0.58 -5.81 9.28
C SER A 4 -0.05 -7.18 9.74
N ALA A 5 0.55 -7.97 8.85
CA ALA A 5 1.16 -9.27 9.17
C ALA A 5 2.68 -9.16 9.41
N VAL A 6 3.26 -7.97 9.30
CA VAL A 6 4.70 -7.73 9.42
C VAL A 6 4.96 -6.63 10.44
N ILE A 7 5.78 -6.93 11.44
CA ILE A 7 6.29 -5.93 12.37
C ILE A 7 7.54 -5.33 11.75
N SER A 8 7.48 -4.04 11.41
CA SER A 8 8.64 -3.29 10.89
C SER A 8 9.10 -2.27 11.91
N LYS A 9 10.41 -2.24 12.22
CA LYS A 9 10.94 -1.26 13.18
C LYS A 9 12.37 -0.85 12.84
N LYS A 10 12.68 0.44 13.03
CA LYS A 10 14.07 0.92 13.00
C LYS A 10 14.67 0.74 14.39
N ILE A 11 15.84 0.11 14.44
CA ILE A 11 16.68 -0.02 15.64
C ILE A 11 18.05 0.59 15.37
N ILE A 12 18.75 0.99 16.43
CA ILE A 12 20.10 1.55 16.33
C ILE A 12 21.05 0.53 16.94
N LEU A 13 22.05 0.13 16.16
CA LEU A 13 23.06 -0.84 16.57
C LEU A 13 24.47 -0.24 16.46
N PRO A 14 25.44 -0.71 17.25
CA PRO A 14 26.84 -0.29 17.09
C PRO A 14 27.33 -0.52 15.66
N GLY A 15 28.05 0.46 15.11
CA GLY A 15 28.68 0.30 13.80
C GLY A 15 29.93 -0.59 13.86
N GLY A 16 30.38 -1.06 12.68
CA GLY A 16 31.59 -1.86 12.55
C GLY A 16 31.46 -3.33 12.96
N LEU A 17 30.24 -3.79 13.27
CA LEU A 17 29.92 -5.20 13.46
C LEU A 17 30.05 -5.98 12.14
N THR A 18 30.46 -7.24 12.24
CA THR A 18 30.35 -8.20 11.14
C THR A 18 28.89 -8.62 10.93
N ASP A 19 28.56 -9.16 9.75
CA ASP A 19 27.19 -9.59 9.44
C ASP A 19 26.62 -10.58 10.48
N ALA A 20 27.45 -11.51 10.96
CA ALA A 20 27.06 -12.48 11.97
C ALA A 20 26.81 -11.85 13.35
N GLU A 21 27.63 -10.87 13.74
CA GLU A 21 27.43 -10.12 14.99
C GLU A 21 26.18 -9.24 14.91
N LEU A 22 25.94 -8.66 13.73
CA LEU A 22 24.77 -7.84 13.46
C LEU A 22 23.50 -8.69 13.56
N GLU A 23 23.48 -9.89 12.98
CA GLU A 23 22.35 -10.83 13.06
C GLU A 23 22.01 -11.19 14.51
N LEU A 24 23.02 -11.55 15.33
CA LEU A 24 22.83 -11.83 16.76
C LEU A 24 22.26 -10.63 17.52
N GLN A 25 22.76 -9.42 17.24
CA GLN A 25 22.29 -8.21 17.89
C GLN A 25 20.86 -7.86 17.45
N VAL A 26 20.55 -8.03 16.17
CA VAL A 26 19.21 -7.84 15.62
C VAL A 26 18.22 -8.80 16.30
N GLU A 27 18.54 -10.10 16.42
CA GLU A 27 17.69 -11.07 17.10
C GLU A 27 17.44 -10.68 18.57
N SER A 28 18.48 -10.22 19.26
CA SER A 28 18.39 -9.76 20.65
C SER A 28 17.47 -8.54 20.80
N GLU A 29 17.61 -7.53 19.94
CA GLU A 29 16.75 -6.36 19.94
C GLU A 29 15.30 -6.70 19.53
N ALA A 30 15.14 -7.57 18.53
CA ALA A 30 13.84 -7.96 17.99
C ALA A 30 12.97 -8.65 19.06
N ASN A 31 13.58 -9.42 19.97
CA ASN A 31 12.89 -10.06 21.08
C ASN A 31 12.18 -9.07 22.04
N GLN A 32 12.59 -7.79 22.05
CA GLN A 32 11.92 -6.75 22.85
C GLN A 32 10.65 -6.22 22.20
N TYR A 33 10.51 -6.39 20.88
CA TYR A 33 9.43 -5.79 20.09
C TYR A 33 8.44 -6.82 19.54
N ILE A 34 8.89 -8.06 19.37
CA ILE A 34 8.09 -9.13 18.80
C ILE A 34 7.39 -9.88 19.94
N PRO A 35 6.04 -9.89 19.99
CA PRO A 35 5.29 -10.50 21.09
C PRO A 35 5.20 -12.03 20.98
N PHE A 36 6.12 -12.66 20.24
CA PHE A 36 6.14 -14.08 19.92
C PHE A 36 7.55 -14.62 20.09
N ALA A 37 7.66 -15.92 20.30
CA ALA A 37 8.97 -16.56 20.36
C ALA A 37 9.67 -16.49 18.99
N LEU A 38 10.99 -16.24 19.00
CA LEU A 38 11.78 -16.07 17.77
C LEU A 38 11.79 -17.32 16.88
N ASP A 39 11.58 -18.50 17.45
CA ASP A 39 11.46 -19.76 16.70
C ASP A 39 10.18 -19.84 15.84
N GLU A 40 9.12 -19.12 16.20
CA GLU A 40 7.88 -18.99 15.41
C GLU A 40 7.93 -17.85 14.37
N VAL A 41 9.03 -17.11 14.30
CA VAL A 41 9.11 -15.85 13.55
C VAL A 41 10.21 -15.94 12.49
N SER A 42 9.87 -15.52 11.28
CA SER A 42 10.87 -15.21 10.25
C SER A 42 11.23 -13.75 10.40
N LEU A 43 12.51 -13.49 10.57
CA LEU A 43 13.07 -12.17 10.75
C LEU A 43 14.08 -11.91 9.63
N ASP A 44 14.01 -10.72 9.06
CA ASP A 44 14.96 -10.19 8.10
C ASP A 44 15.31 -8.75 8.48
N PHE A 45 16.47 -8.27 8.04
CA PHE A 45 16.91 -6.92 8.34
C PHE A 45 17.71 -6.28 7.21
N CYS A 46 17.72 -4.94 7.20
CA CYS A 46 18.48 -4.15 6.24
C CYS A 46 19.14 -2.96 6.94
N VAL A 47 20.44 -2.76 6.72
CA VAL A 47 21.16 -1.59 7.22
C VAL A 47 20.80 -0.37 6.37
N LEU A 48 20.23 0.65 7.00
CA LEU A 48 19.81 1.90 6.34
C LEU A 48 20.98 2.88 6.18
N GLY A 49 21.97 2.82 7.07
CA GLY A 49 23.15 3.67 7.06
C GLY A 49 23.53 4.17 8.45
N PRO A 50 24.41 5.19 8.55
CA PRO A 50 24.80 5.79 9.83
C PRO A 50 23.61 6.40 10.56
N SER A 51 23.57 6.26 11.89
CA SER A 51 22.55 6.88 12.72
C SER A 51 22.64 8.40 12.69
N THR A 52 21.48 9.05 12.57
CA THR A 52 21.38 10.51 12.66
C THR A 52 21.47 11.03 14.09
N THR A 53 21.33 10.15 15.08
CA THR A 53 21.23 10.51 16.50
C THR A 53 22.43 10.04 17.33
N SER A 54 23.21 9.06 16.83
CA SER A 54 24.35 8.49 17.54
C SER A 54 25.54 8.31 16.60
N VAL A 55 26.65 8.99 16.90
CA VAL A 55 27.86 8.95 16.07
C VAL A 55 28.56 7.61 16.25
N GLY A 56 28.79 6.91 15.14
CA GLY A 56 29.45 5.59 15.13
C GLY A 56 28.48 4.41 15.13
N ASP A 57 27.18 4.66 15.32
CA ASP A 57 26.14 3.65 15.22
C ASP A 57 25.50 3.64 13.82
N VAL A 58 24.78 2.56 13.53
CA VAL A 58 24.01 2.36 12.30
C VAL A 58 22.53 2.18 12.60
N GLU A 59 21.69 2.71 11.72
CA GLU A 59 20.26 2.42 11.71
C GLU A 59 20.00 1.14 10.91
N VAL A 60 19.24 0.22 11.50
CA VAL A 60 18.84 -1.04 10.91
C VAL A 60 17.32 -1.14 10.91
N LEU A 61 16.73 -1.46 9.76
CA LEU A 61 15.32 -1.79 9.64
C LEU A 61 15.15 -3.29 9.84
N ILE A 62 14.39 -3.68 10.86
CA ILE A 62 13.96 -5.07 11.05
C ILE A 62 12.56 -5.26 10.48
N ALA A 63 12.33 -6.40 9.86
CA ALA A 63 11.02 -6.85 9.39
C ALA A 63 10.79 -8.29 9.88
N ALA A 64 9.70 -8.49 10.63
CA ALA A 64 9.40 -9.78 11.26
C ALA A 64 7.96 -10.21 10.98
N SER A 65 7.77 -11.48 10.62
CA SER A 65 6.44 -12.08 10.41
C SER A 65 6.38 -13.50 10.96
N ARG A 66 5.19 -13.98 11.32
CA ARG A 66 4.99 -15.38 11.75
C ARG A 66 5.37 -16.34 10.61
N LYS A 67 6.20 -17.35 10.90
CA LYS A 67 6.65 -18.36 9.93
C LYS A 67 5.48 -19.03 9.21
N GLU A 68 4.42 -19.37 9.95
CA GLU A 68 3.19 -19.96 9.41
C GLU A 68 2.62 -19.13 8.23
N LYS A 69 2.61 -17.80 8.36
CA LYS A 69 2.06 -16.93 7.30
C LYS A 69 2.93 -16.85 6.06
N LEU A 70 4.23 -17.04 6.21
CA LEU A 70 5.16 -17.13 5.08
C LEU A 70 5.04 -18.50 4.40
N GLN A 71 5.00 -19.57 5.19
CA GLN A 71 4.81 -20.94 4.71
C GLN A 71 3.48 -21.10 3.95
N ASP A 72 2.41 -20.44 4.38
CA ASP A 72 1.14 -20.38 3.64
C ASP A 72 1.34 -19.83 2.21
N ARG A 73 2.18 -18.79 2.05
CA ARG A 73 2.46 -18.16 0.75
C ARG A 73 3.41 -18.98 -0.10
N GLU A 74 4.42 -19.58 0.52
CA GLU A 74 5.33 -20.52 -0.14
C GLU A 74 4.56 -21.75 -0.66
N GLY A 75 3.74 -22.37 0.19
CA GLY A 75 2.91 -23.50 -0.19
C GLY A 75 1.92 -23.19 -1.31
N LEU A 76 1.35 -21.97 -1.34
CA LEU A 76 0.50 -21.52 -2.44
C LEU A 76 1.29 -21.37 -3.75
N ALA A 77 2.51 -20.81 -3.68
CA ALA A 77 3.38 -20.68 -4.86
C ALA A 77 3.77 -22.07 -5.38
N ASP A 78 4.18 -22.98 -4.51
CA ASP A 78 4.56 -24.35 -4.84
C ASP A 78 3.38 -25.12 -5.45
N ALA A 79 2.17 -24.99 -4.90
CA ALA A 79 0.96 -25.60 -5.45
C ALA A 79 0.62 -25.08 -6.86
N ALA A 80 1.03 -23.84 -7.18
CA ALA A 80 0.92 -23.26 -8.51
C ALA A 80 2.12 -23.59 -9.43
N GLY A 81 3.10 -24.36 -8.95
CA GLY A 81 4.33 -24.70 -9.68
C GLY A 81 5.32 -23.53 -9.79
N LEU A 82 5.25 -22.56 -8.87
CA LEU A 82 6.09 -21.38 -8.82
C LEU A 82 7.05 -21.48 -7.64
N LYS A 83 8.29 -21.01 -7.82
CA LYS A 83 9.26 -20.85 -6.73
C LYS A 83 9.33 -19.38 -6.31
N PRO A 84 8.93 -19.03 -5.08
CA PRO A 84 9.07 -17.66 -4.61
C PRO A 84 10.57 -17.33 -4.45
N LEU A 85 11.02 -16.26 -5.10
CA LEU A 85 12.38 -15.73 -4.92
C LEU A 85 12.43 -14.62 -3.87
N VAL A 86 11.34 -13.85 -3.74
CA VAL A 86 11.20 -12.75 -2.79
C VAL A 86 9.79 -12.80 -2.22
N ILE A 87 9.69 -12.67 -0.90
CA ILE A 87 8.42 -12.40 -0.22
C ILE A 87 8.55 -11.02 0.43
N ASP A 88 7.91 -10.03 -0.18
CA ASP A 88 8.03 -8.62 0.23
C ASP A 88 6.82 -8.16 1.05
N VAL A 89 6.93 -6.99 1.70
CA VAL A 89 5.81 -6.30 2.35
C VAL A 89 5.02 -5.53 1.28
N GLU A 90 3.69 -5.62 1.34
CA GLU A 90 2.80 -4.99 0.34
C GLU A 90 3.05 -3.48 0.24
N SER A 91 3.18 -2.78 1.37
CA SER A 91 3.44 -1.34 1.37
C SER A 91 4.77 -0.98 0.72
N TYR A 92 5.81 -1.82 0.87
CA TYR A 92 7.14 -1.58 0.30
C TYR A 92 7.12 -1.75 -1.21
N ALA A 93 6.46 -2.79 -1.70
CA ALA A 93 6.23 -3.00 -3.11
C ALA A 93 5.45 -1.83 -3.72
N SER A 94 4.33 -1.44 -3.12
CA SER A 94 3.53 -0.30 -3.59
C SER A 94 4.33 1.01 -3.62
N ARG A 95 5.20 1.25 -2.63
CA ARG A 95 6.11 2.40 -2.63
C ARG A 95 7.09 2.39 -3.79
N LEU A 96 7.68 1.24 -4.10
CA LEU A 96 8.60 1.13 -5.24
C LEU A 96 7.92 1.51 -6.56
N ALA A 97 6.66 1.11 -6.75
CA ALA A 97 5.91 1.48 -7.94
C ALA A 97 5.49 2.96 -7.94
N VAL A 98 5.07 3.50 -6.79
CA VAL A 98 4.63 4.91 -6.70
C VAL A 98 5.79 5.90 -6.83
N ALA A 99 7.00 5.55 -6.35
CA ALA A 99 8.18 6.40 -6.43
C ALA A 99 8.46 6.86 -7.88
N ARG A 100 8.36 5.93 -8.84
CA ARG A 100 8.46 6.25 -10.28
C ARG A 100 7.42 7.26 -10.78
N LEU A 101 6.25 7.31 -10.15
CA LEU A 101 5.20 8.27 -10.50
C LEU A 101 5.46 9.62 -9.84
N ILE A 102 6.00 9.61 -8.62
CA ILE A 102 6.42 10.81 -7.89
C ILE A 102 7.56 11.52 -8.64
N GLU A 103 8.51 10.77 -9.20
CA GLU A 103 9.59 11.31 -10.06
C GLU A 103 9.07 12.08 -11.29
N ASN A 104 7.84 11.83 -11.72
CA ASN A 104 7.21 12.56 -12.84
C ASN A 104 6.49 13.85 -12.41
N LEU A 105 6.44 14.14 -11.11
CA LEU A 105 5.90 15.41 -10.61
C LEU A 105 6.88 16.58 -10.89
N PRO A 106 6.43 17.84 -10.82
CA PRO A 106 7.31 19.00 -10.97
C PRO A 106 8.53 18.91 -10.05
N ASN A 107 9.69 19.32 -10.57
CA ASN A 107 10.99 19.20 -9.89
C ASN A 107 11.35 17.77 -9.45
N GLY A 108 10.86 16.75 -10.15
CA GLY A 108 11.13 15.34 -9.80
C GLY A 108 10.43 14.87 -8.53
N GLY A 109 9.44 15.62 -8.03
CA GLY A 109 8.79 15.32 -6.75
C GLY A 109 9.68 15.58 -5.53
N GLU A 110 10.80 16.30 -5.69
CA GLU A 110 11.68 16.67 -4.59
C GLU A 110 10.92 17.47 -3.52
N ASP A 111 11.05 17.01 -2.28
CA ASP A 111 10.35 17.50 -1.07
C ASP A 111 8.82 17.45 -1.12
N ALA A 112 8.23 16.88 -2.17
CA ALA A 112 6.79 16.72 -2.28
C ALA A 112 6.30 15.70 -1.24
N ILE A 113 5.30 16.10 -0.45
CA ILE A 113 4.60 15.23 0.47
C ILE A 113 3.41 14.62 -0.27
N VAL A 114 3.50 13.32 -0.55
CA VAL A 114 2.47 12.58 -1.30
C VAL A 114 1.77 11.61 -0.36
N ALA A 115 0.44 11.70 -0.30
CA ALA A 115 -0.39 10.73 0.42
C ALA A 115 -0.94 9.67 -0.55
N LEU A 116 -0.42 8.45 -0.47
CA LEU A 116 -0.90 7.29 -1.20
C LEU A 116 -2.00 6.59 -0.42
N PHE A 117 -3.17 6.40 -1.04
CA PHE A 117 -4.27 5.60 -0.53
C PHE A 117 -4.49 4.37 -1.41
N GLU A 118 -4.33 3.18 -0.85
CA GLU A 118 -4.63 1.91 -1.53
C GLU A 118 -5.97 1.38 -1.05
N ILE A 119 -7.03 1.68 -1.79
CA ILE A 119 -8.42 1.37 -1.44
C ILE A 119 -8.78 -0.01 -1.97
N GLY A 120 -8.65 -1.00 -1.09
CA GLY A 120 -8.98 -2.40 -1.35
C GLY A 120 -10.48 -2.70 -1.23
N ALA A 121 -10.80 -3.98 -1.08
CA ALA A 121 -12.16 -4.43 -0.83
C ALA A 121 -12.54 -4.29 0.65
N LEU A 122 -11.68 -4.78 1.56
CA LEU A 122 -11.95 -4.83 2.99
C LEU A 122 -11.17 -3.79 3.81
N SER A 123 -10.02 -3.37 3.29
CA SER A 123 -9.13 -2.42 3.94
C SER A 123 -8.68 -1.34 2.97
N THR A 124 -8.30 -0.20 3.54
CA THR A 124 -7.62 0.87 2.85
C THR A 124 -6.33 1.18 3.61
N SER A 125 -5.21 1.12 2.89
CA SER A 125 -3.91 1.50 3.44
C SER A 125 -3.60 2.94 3.06
N MET A 126 -3.04 3.69 3.99
CA MET A 126 -2.56 5.06 3.78
C MET A 126 -1.07 5.11 4.07
N GLN A 127 -0.30 5.66 3.13
CA GLN A 127 1.12 5.98 3.30
C GLN A 127 1.34 7.46 2.94
N VAL A 128 2.05 8.20 3.79
CA VAL A 128 2.51 9.57 3.48
C VAL A 128 4.01 9.54 3.29
N ILE A 129 4.46 9.99 2.13
CA ILE A 129 5.82 9.78 1.62
C ILE A 129 6.44 11.14 1.27
N ARG A 130 7.73 11.31 1.55
CA ARG A 130 8.57 12.45 1.11
C ARG A 130 10.00 11.98 0.88
N ASN A 131 10.57 12.20 -0.31
CA ASN A 131 11.97 11.82 -0.64
C ASN A 131 12.32 10.39 -0.21
N ASP A 132 11.47 9.41 -0.56
CA ASP A 132 11.57 7.99 -0.17
C ASP A 132 11.35 7.66 1.32
N GLU A 133 11.22 8.67 2.19
CA GLU A 133 10.89 8.50 3.59
C GLU A 133 9.38 8.35 3.79
N VAL A 134 8.97 7.33 4.56
CA VAL A 134 7.59 7.19 5.04
C VAL A 134 7.42 7.99 6.31
N LEU A 135 6.67 9.09 6.21
CA LEU A 135 6.36 9.98 7.33
C LEU A 135 5.22 9.42 8.20
N TYR A 136 4.32 8.66 7.59
CA TYR A 136 3.16 8.08 8.28
C TYR A 136 2.60 6.90 7.49
N GLU A 137 2.19 5.84 8.19
CA GLU A 137 1.56 4.66 7.60
C GLU A 137 0.44 4.18 8.52
N ARG A 138 -0.73 3.89 7.94
CA ARG A 138 -1.88 3.39 8.71
C ARG A 138 -2.88 2.64 7.83
N ASP A 139 -3.34 1.51 8.34
CA ASP A 139 -4.43 0.75 7.75
C ASP A 139 -5.78 1.08 8.42
N GLN A 140 -6.84 1.06 7.63
CA GLN A 140 -8.22 1.19 8.10
C GLN A 140 -9.12 0.11 7.50
N ALA A 141 -10.05 -0.41 8.29
CA ALA A 141 -10.99 -1.46 7.87
C ALA A 141 -12.19 -0.88 7.10
N PHE A 142 -11.93 -0.18 5.99
CA PHE A 142 -12.95 0.28 5.04
C PHE A 142 -12.51 0.02 3.60
N GLY A 143 -13.45 -0.23 2.69
CA GLY A 143 -13.15 -0.49 1.29
C GLY A 143 -14.39 -0.80 0.44
N GLY A 144 -14.18 -1.20 -0.81
CA GLY A 144 -15.24 -1.40 -1.80
C GLY A 144 -16.18 -2.58 -1.56
N ALA A 145 -15.91 -3.44 -0.58
CA ALA A 145 -16.86 -4.48 -0.15
C ALA A 145 -18.14 -3.85 0.43
N GLN A 146 -18.02 -2.69 1.11
CA GLN A 146 -19.19 -1.97 1.62
C GLN A 146 -20.11 -1.51 0.48
N LEU A 147 -19.55 -0.97 -0.61
CA LEU A 147 -20.31 -0.63 -1.82
C LEU A 147 -21.02 -1.86 -2.40
N THR A 148 -20.34 -3.01 -2.42
CA THR A 148 -20.93 -4.27 -2.89
C THR A 148 -22.11 -4.69 -2.02
N GLN A 149 -22.02 -4.53 -0.70
CA GLN A 149 -23.13 -4.77 0.22
C GLN A 149 -24.29 -3.79 0.03
N LEU A 150 -24.01 -2.52 -0.28
CA LEU A 150 -25.06 -1.55 -0.61
C LEU A 150 -25.82 -1.96 -1.88
N ILE A 151 -25.11 -2.43 -2.91
CA ILE A 151 -25.71 -2.96 -4.14
C ILE A 151 -26.60 -4.18 -3.85
N VAL A 152 -26.12 -5.13 -3.03
CA VAL A 152 -26.90 -6.30 -2.59
C VAL A 152 -28.19 -5.86 -1.90
N ARG A 153 -28.12 -4.92 -0.95
CA ARG A 153 -29.28 -4.45 -0.20
C ARG A 153 -30.28 -3.69 -1.06
N GLN A 154 -29.80 -2.87 -1.99
CA GLN A 154 -30.65 -2.03 -2.83
C GLN A 154 -31.38 -2.83 -3.91
N TYR A 155 -30.72 -3.82 -4.51
CA TYR A 155 -31.23 -4.52 -5.71
C TYR A 155 -31.52 -6.00 -5.52
N GLY A 156 -31.23 -6.57 -4.35
CA GLY A 156 -31.52 -7.97 -4.03
C GLY A 156 -30.65 -9.00 -4.76
N PHE A 157 -29.50 -8.57 -5.32
CA PHE A 157 -28.54 -9.49 -5.94
C PHE A 157 -27.80 -10.34 -4.92
N SER A 158 -27.26 -11.48 -5.33
CA SER A 158 -26.21 -12.16 -4.56
C SER A 158 -24.92 -11.32 -4.51
N ALA A 159 -24.04 -11.60 -3.55
CA ALA A 159 -22.77 -10.87 -3.42
C ALA A 159 -21.88 -11.00 -4.67
N GLU A 160 -21.85 -12.18 -5.30
CA GLU A 160 -21.09 -12.44 -6.53
C GLU A 160 -21.66 -11.67 -7.72
N GLU A 161 -22.99 -11.66 -7.87
CA GLU A 161 -23.66 -10.90 -8.92
C GLU A 161 -23.46 -9.40 -8.75
N ALA A 162 -23.58 -8.89 -7.51
CA ALA A 162 -23.35 -7.49 -7.18
C ALA A 162 -21.92 -7.06 -7.55
N GLU A 163 -20.91 -7.85 -7.19
CA GLU A 163 -19.51 -7.57 -7.55
C GLU A 163 -19.29 -7.59 -9.07
N SER A 164 -19.80 -8.61 -9.76
CA SER A 164 -19.71 -8.74 -11.21
C SER A 164 -20.35 -7.54 -11.92
N LYS A 165 -21.56 -7.14 -11.51
CA LYS A 165 -22.29 -6.00 -12.07
C LYS A 165 -21.59 -4.67 -11.77
N LYS A 166 -21.08 -4.48 -10.55
CA LYS A 166 -20.25 -3.32 -10.16
C LYS A 166 -19.04 -3.15 -11.07
N ARG A 167 -18.29 -4.23 -11.35
CA ARG A 167 -17.08 -4.19 -12.21
C ARG A 167 -17.41 -4.00 -13.70
N LYS A 168 -18.58 -4.46 -14.15
CA LYS A 168 -19.04 -4.32 -15.55
C LYS A 168 -19.74 -2.99 -15.82
N GLY A 169 -20.19 -2.28 -14.78
CA GLY A 169 -21.07 -1.12 -14.93
C GLY A 169 -22.49 -1.51 -15.39
N ASP A 170 -22.93 -2.72 -15.07
CA ASP A 170 -24.23 -3.29 -15.47
C ASP A 170 -25.22 -3.26 -14.29
N LEU A 171 -25.48 -2.04 -13.80
CA LEU A 171 -26.36 -1.75 -12.67
C LEU A 171 -27.53 -0.87 -13.12
N PRO A 172 -28.65 -0.88 -12.39
CA PRO A 172 -29.81 -0.05 -12.72
C PRO A 172 -29.47 1.45 -12.77
N ASP A 173 -30.24 2.23 -13.55
CA ASP A 173 -29.96 3.65 -13.83
C ASP A 173 -29.88 4.53 -12.56
N ASP A 174 -30.58 4.13 -11.49
CA ASP A 174 -30.62 4.83 -10.21
C ASP A 174 -29.37 4.59 -9.33
N TYR A 175 -28.50 3.64 -9.70
CA TYR A 175 -27.28 3.27 -8.95
C TYR A 175 -26.35 4.45 -8.73
N GLY A 176 -26.12 5.25 -9.79
CA GLY A 176 -25.20 6.38 -9.73
C GLY A 176 -25.58 7.38 -8.65
N SER A 177 -26.88 7.70 -8.54
CA SER A 177 -27.40 8.71 -7.62
C SER A 177 -27.71 8.18 -6.23
N HIS A 178 -28.26 6.97 -6.11
CA HIS A 178 -28.76 6.44 -4.83
C HIS A 178 -27.74 5.60 -4.06
N VAL A 179 -26.74 5.02 -4.74
CA VAL A 179 -25.78 4.10 -4.12
C VAL A 179 -24.35 4.59 -4.26
N LEU A 180 -23.90 4.83 -5.50
CA LEU A 180 -22.51 5.18 -5.77
C LEU A 180 -22.13 6.54 -5.19
N LYS A 181 -22.92 7.59 -5.47
CA LYS A 181 -22.61 8.94 -5.00
C LYS A 181 -22.53 9.04 -3.47
N PRO A 182 -23.51 8.53 -2.68
CA PRO A 182 -23.40 8.51 -1.22
C PRO A 182 -22.20 7.72 -0.71
N PHE A 183 -21.87 6.59 -1.36
CA PHE A 183 -20.68 5.82 -0.99
C PHE A 183 -19.39 6.59 -1.26
N VAL A 184 -19.26 7.25 -2.42
CA VAL A 184 -18.11 8.09 -2.77
C VAL A 184 -17.97 9.27 -1.81
N GLU A 185 -19.07 9.91 -1.41
CA GLU A 185 -19.06 10.96 -0.39
C GLU A 185 -18.56 10.43 0.96
N SER A 186 -19.09 9.30 1.44
CA SER A 186 -18.62 8.67 2.68
C SER A 186 -17.15 8.25 2.60
N LEU A 187 -16.71 7.67 1.48
CA LEU A 187 -15.32 7.28 1.25
C LEU A 187 -14.39 8.49 1.26
N SER A 188 -14.81 9.62 0.68
CA SER A 188 -14.02 10.86 0.70
C SER A 188 -13.88 11.42 2.11
N GLN A 189 -14.92 11.33 2.96
CA GLN A 189 -14.85 11.72 4.36
C GLN A 189 -13.85 10.87 5.14
N GLU A 190 -13.81 9.56 4.87
CA GLU A 190 -12.84 8.65 5.48
C GLU A 190 -11.39 8.99 5.10
N VAL A 191 -11.16 9.32 3.82
CA VAL A 191 -9.85 9.83 3.36
C VAL A 191 -9.48 11.13 4.08
N GLY A 192 -10.41 12.08 4.20
CA GLY A 192 -10.19 13.32 4.94
C GLY A 192 -9.87 13.10 6.42
N ARG A 193 -10.56 12.16 7.07
CA ARG A 193 -10.28 11.76 8.46
C ARG A 193 -8.88 11.14 8.62
N ALA A 194 -8.48 10.30 7.66
CA ALA A 194 -7.15 9.70 7.64
C ALA A 194 -6.04 10.77 7.56
N ILE A 195 -6.23 11.78 6.70
CA ILE A 195 -5.32 12.93 6.58
C ILE A 195 -5.29 13.74 7.88
N GLN A 196 -6.43 13.98 8.51
CA GLN A 196 -6.46 14.69 9.78
C GLN A 196 -5.68 13.93 10.87
N PHE A 197 -5.75 12.59 10.89
CA PHE A 197 -4.94 11.80 11.81
C PHE A 197 -3.44 11.99 11.57
N PHE A 198 -3.00 12.00 10.31
CA PHE A 198 -1.61 12.32 9.96
C PHE A 198 -1.19 13.69 10.51
N PHE A 199 -1.97 14.74 10.30
CA PHE A 199 -1.65 16.09 10.81
C PHE A 199 -1.62 16.18 12.34
N THR A 200 -2.45 15.40 13.04
CA THR A 200 -2.45 15.37 14.52
C THR A 200 -1.39 14.46 15.13
N SER A 201 -0.86 13.51 14.35
CA SER A 201 0.12 12.52 14.82
C SER A 201 1.56 12.88 14.44
N THR A 202 1.76 13.90 13.61
CA THR A 202 3.07 14.34 13.12
C THR A 202 3.23 15.85 13.26
N THR A 203 4.42 16.37 12.99
CA THR A 203 4.68 17.82 12.94
C THR A 203 4.28 18.45 11.61
N HIS A 204 3.88 17.63 10.63
CA HIS A 204 3.51 18.06 9.30
C HIS A 204 2.04 18.48 9.25
N ASN A 205 1.77 19.54 8.51
CA ASN A 205 0.43 20.14 8.37
C ASN A 205 0.02 20.38 6.91
N LYS A 206 0.76 19.82 5.97
CA LYS A 206 0.48 19.92 4.54
C LYS A 206 0.73 18.59 3.83
N ILE A 207 0.04 18.41 2.72
CA ILE A 207 0.26 17.38 1.69
C ILE A 207 0.20 18.11 0.35
N ASP A 208 1.07 17.77 -0.58
CA ASP A 208 1.11 18.40 -1.90
C ASP A 208 0.18 17.69 -2.91
N SER A 209 0.01 16.37 -2.78
CA SER A 209 -0.96 15.61 -3.59
C SER A 209 -1.43 14.30 -2.93
N ILE A 210 -2.60 13.84 -3.34
CA ILE A 210 -3.18 12.55 -2.96
C ILE A 210 -3.18 11.61 -4.17
N MET A 211 -2.59 10.44 -4.01
CA MET A 211 -2.57 9.39 -5.02
C MET A 211 -3.51 8.26 -4.61
N LEU A 212 -4.48 7.92 -5.45
CA LEU A 212 -5.47 6.88 -5.19
C LEU A 212 -5.14 5.62 -6.00
N ALA A 213 -5.02 4.49 -5.34
CA ALA A 213 -4.74 3.18 -5.89
C ALA A 213 -5.67 2.11 -5.29
N GLY A 214 -5.56 0.87 -5.76
CA GLY A 214 -6.43 -0.23 -5.35
C GLY A 214 -7.70 -0.35 -6.19
N GLY A 215 -8.37 -1.49 -6.14
CA GLY A 215 -9.51 -1.81 -7.01
C GLY A 215 -10.72 -0.87 -6.85
N SER A 216 -10.86 -0.23 -5.69
CA SER A 216 -11.96 0.69 -5.41
C SER A 216 -11.62 2.16 -5.70
N SER A 217 -10.37 2.47 -6.06
CA SER A 217 -9.98 3.84 -6.40
C SER A 217 -10.53 4.32 -7.74
N SER A 218 -10.83 3.40 -8.66
CA SER A 218 -11.36 3.71 -10.00
C SER A 218 -12.87 4.00 -10.02
N LEU A 219 -13.50 4.20 -8.85
CA LEU A 219 -14.90 4.58 -8.77
C LEU A 219 -15.12 5.98 -9.38
N ALA A 220 -16.18 6.10 -10.18
CA ALA A 220 -16.48 7.35 -10.88
C ALA A 220 -16.71 8.50 -9.87
N GLY A 221 -16.04 9.63 -10.10
CA GLY A 221 -16.14 10.83 -9.27
C GLY A 221 -15.36 10.77 -7.96
N LEU A 222 -14.65 9.68 -7.65
CA LEU A 222 -13.91 9.55 -6.39
C LEU A 222 -12.75 10.55 -6.26
N PRO A 223 -11.85 10.73 -7.25
CA PRO A 223 -10.80 11.76 -7.15
C PRO A 223 -11.41 13.16 -6.93
N ASP A 224 -12.44 13.54 -7.70
CA ASP A 224 -13.06 14.86 -7.53
C ASP A 224 -13.71 15.04 -6.15
N ALA A 225 -14.34 13.99 -5.61
CA ALA A 225 -14.91 14.01 -4.28
C ALA A 225 -13.83 14.14 -3.19
N VAL A 226 -12.73 13.39 -3.30
CA VAL A 226 -11.58 13.49 -2.39
C VAL A 226 -10.97 14.88 -2.45
N THR A 227 -10.71 15.41 -3.64
CA THR A 227 -10.16 16.77 -3.82
C THR A 227 -11.06 17.82 -3.17
N ARG A 228 -12.38 17.72 -3.34
CA ARG A 228 -13.34 18.65 -2.72
C ARG A 228 -13.37 18.53 -1.20
N GLN A 229 -13.29 17.30 -0.68
CA GLN A 229 -13.37 17.02 0.74
C GLN A 229 -12.09 17.41 1.50
N THR A 230 -10.92 17.26 0.87
CA THR A 230 -9.61 17.47 1.51
C THR A 230 -8.95 18.79 1.10
N SER A 231 -9.42 19.42 0.02
CA SER A 231 -8.79 20.57 -0.65
C SER A 231 -7.40 20.29 -1.25
N PHE A 232 -6.93 19.04 -1.24
CA PHE A 232 -5.66 18.65 -1.85
C PHE A 232 -5.91 18.00 -3.23
N PRO A 233 -5.10 18.30 -4.26
CA PRO A 233 -5.22 17.66 -5.55
C PRO A 233 -5.13 16.14 -5.41
N SER A 234 -6.12 15.42 -5.92
CA SER A 234 -6.12 13.97 -5.92
C SER A 234 -6.19 13.38 -7.32
N MET A 235 -5.48 12.28 -7.54
CA MET A 235 -5.36 11.63 -8.84
C MET A 235 -5.41 10.11 -8.72
N LEU A 236 -5.96 9.46 -9.73
CA LEU A 236 -5.91 8.01 -9.87
C LEU A 236 -4.53 7.59 -10.35
N VAL A 237 -3.94 6.62 -9.65
CA VAL A 237 -2.63 6.07 -9.98
C VAL A 237 -2.72 5.15 -11.20
N ASN A 238 -1.80 5.35 -12.14
CA ASN A 238 -1.52 4.39 -13.21
C ASN A 238 -0.08 3.88 -13.05
N PRO A 239 0.13 2.69 -12.46
CA PRO A 239 1.48 2.14 -12.23
C PRO A 239 2.20 1.72 -13.52
N PHE A 240 1.50 1.72 -14.66
CA PHE A 240 2.07 1.39 -15.96
C PHE A 240 2.54 2.62 -16.74
N MET A 241 2.41 3.82 -16.17
CA MET A 241 2.93 5.03 -16.80
C MET A 241 4.45 4.90 -17.02
N GLY A 242 4.89 5.14 -18.26
CA GLY A 242 6.29 4.97 -18.66
C GLY A 242 6.75 3.51 -18.78
N ILE A 243 5.84 2.52 -18.80
CA ILE A 243 6.14 1.12 -19.11
C ILE A 243 5.66 0.80 -20.52
N GLU A 244 6.52 0.18 -21.34
CA GLU A 244 6.13 -0.32 -22.65
C GLU A 244 5.31 -1.61 -22.52
N MET A 245 4.14 -1.63 -23.15
CA MET A 245 3.23 -2.76 -23.09
C MET A 245 3.52 -3.76 -24.22
N GLY A 246 3.66 -5.04 -23.88
CA GLY A 246 3.82 -6.10 -24.86
C GLY A 246 2.59 -6.29 -25.76
N PRO A 247 2.77 -6.80 -26.99
CA PRO A 247 1.72 -6.85 -28.02
C PRO A 247 0.53 -7.77 -27.66
N SER A 248 0.69 -8.68 -26.71
CA SER A 248 -0.35 -9.61 -26.25
C SER A 248 -1.32 -9.00 -25.23
N ILE A 249 -1.09 -7.77 -24.78
CA ILE A 249 -1.86 -7.16 -23.68
C ILE A 249 -3.08 -6.42 -24.22
N LYS A 250 -4.26 -6.74 -23.66
CA LYS A 250 -5.51 -6.05 -23.97
C LYS A 250 -5.58 -4.71 -23.26
N ASP A 251 -5.11 -3.68 -23.94
CA ASP A 251 -4.91 -2.32 -23.43
C ASP A 251 -6.12 -1.74 -22.66
N LYS A 252 -7.33 -1.84 -23.24
CA LYS A 252 -8.56 -1.31 -22.61
C LYS A 252 -8.89 -1.91 -21.24
N LYS A 253 -8.71 -3.23 -21.07
CA LYS A 253 -9.03 -3.90 -19.80
C LYS A 253 -7.98 -3.54 -18.75
N MET A 254 -6.72 -3.51 -19.15
CA MET A 254 -5.61 -3.14 -18.28
C MET A 254 -5.77 -1.71 -17.76
N HIS A 255 -6.04 -0.74 -18.62
CA HIS A 255 -6.22 0.65 -18.20
C HIS A 255 -7.35 0.83 -17.18
N ARG A 256 -8.46 0.11 -17.35
CA ARG A 256 -9.58 0.14 -16.40
C ARG A 256 -9.21 -0.40 -15.02
N GLU A 257 -8.28 -1.35 -14.96
CA GLU A 257 -7.88 -2.04 -13.73
C GLU A 257 -6.51 -1.56 -13.22
N ALA A 258 -5.89 -0.58 -13.88
CA ALA A 258 -4.49 -0.20 -13.68
C ALA A 258 -4.15 0.13 -12.23
N ALA A 259 -4.99 0.93 -11.58
CA ALA A 259 -4.79 1.33 -10.18
C ALA A 259 -4.77 0.14 -9.20
N SER A 260 -5.40 -1.00 -9.55
CA SER A 260 -5.38 -2.21 -8.73
C SER A 260 -4.08 -3.02 -8.82
N TYR A 261 -3.21 -2.70 -9.79
CA TYR A 261 -1.94 -3.40 -10.00
C TYR A 261 -0.75 -2.71 -9.35
N LEU A 262 -0.94 -1.68 -8.51
CA LEU A 262 0.17 -0.91 -7.92
C LEU A 262 1.18 -1.83 -7.19
N THR A 263 0.70 -2.61 -6.22
CA THR A 263 1.53 -3.56 -5.45
C THR A 263 2.17 -4.61 -6.36
N ALA A 264 1.42 -5.15 -7.32
CA ALA A 264 1.93 -6.17 -8.24
C ALA A 264 3.03 -5.62 -9.17
N CYS A 265 2.87 -4.37 -9.64
CA CYS A 265 3.89 -3.65 -10.38
C CYS A 265 5.15 -3.47 -9.51
N GLY A 266 4.95 -3.07 -8.26
CA GLY A 266 6.02 -2.96 -7.26
C GLY A 266 6.83 -4.23 -7.07
N LEU A 267 6.14 -5.36 -6.84
CA LEU A 267 6.77 -6.67 -6.71
C LEU A 267 7.55 -7.06 -7.98
N ALA A 268 7.01 -6.76 -9.17
CA ALA A 268 7.69 -7.03 -10.43
C ALA A 268 8.94 -6.16 -10.61
N LEU A 269 8.95 -4.93 -10.10
CA LEU A 269 10.09 -4.02 -10.15
C LEU A 269 11.25 -4.47 -9.25
N ARG A 270 11.00 -5.31 -8.23
CA ARG A 270 12.07 -5.84 -7.35
C ARG A 270 13.18 -6.55 -8.13
N ARG A 271 12.88 -7.15 -9.28
CA ARG A 271 13.89 -7.81 -10.13
C ARG A 271 15.04 -6.90 -10.59
N PHE A 272 14.84 -5.58 -10.57
CA PHE A 272 15.86 -4.60 -10.97
C PHE A 272 16.72 -4.13 -9.78
N LEU A 273 16.40 -4.59 -8.57
CA LEU A 273 17.09 -4.29 -7.32
C LEU A 273 17.73 -5.52 -6.68
N LEU A 274 17.54 -6.71 -7.28
CA LEU A 274 18.12 -7.99 -6.86
C LEU A 274 19.51 -8.21 -7.48
#